data_AF-A0A7J6QSS4-F1
#
_entry.id   AF-A0A7J6QSS4-F1
#
_cell.length_a   1.000
_cell.length_b   1.000
_cell.length_c   1.000
_cell.angle_alpha   90.00
_cell.angle_beta   90.00
_cell.angle_gamma   90.00
#
_symmetry.space_group_name_H-M   'P 1'
#
loop_
_entity.id
_entity.type
_entity.pdbx_description
1 polymer ?
#
loop_
_entity_poly.entity_id
_entity_poly.type
_entity_poly.pdbx_seq_one_letter_code
_entity_poly.pdbx_strand_id
1 'polypeptide(L)'
;MRDIIKGNNFPIGVIGELSFILSELQSQYIEVLEENRALRQKQAESQDLRERSFRDVVLAPMSTPSQRPKVTVTPKDNVVFVQKGGAKPTSKEAWERSVATLRGKIIKQVTDLKIPVSRVMARAQDVAVFFPPSVEKTKMVESMNKIACTKCKVPDSLLPEVLIYTGDQEGTQEDFLGQVKAYMGLDTDQWHRAKGNDKFTVYRMSHSDRDKVIKNGGVYINAQKIKAHDYISLRGCMKCGGNHGPTSGCKEEKRCLFCGSDSHDGASCEHRNSRGREDAKCSLCGETGHTFFSGPPCRARIEQIRAKYQKIGYNPSEDSPPLTGPLSR
;
A
#
# COMPACT_ATOMS: atom_id res chain seq x y z
N MET A 1 -59.59 -34.80 15.84
CA MET A 1 -59.18 -34.71 14.42
C MET A 1 -58.54 -36.00 13.91
N ARG A 2 -59.15 -37.14 14.25
CA ARG A 2 -59.12 -38.36 13.43
C ARG A 2 -60.55 -38.48 12.91
N ASP A 3 -60.73 -39.03 11.72
CA ASP A 3 -62.01 -39.19 11.00
C ASP A 3 -62.37 -38.12 9.97
N ILE A 4 -61.52 -37.93 8.96
CA ILE A 4 -61.98 -37.60 7.59
C ILE A 4 -61.01 -38.23 6.56
N ILE A 5 -60.97 -39.55 6.39
CA ILE A 5 -60.56 -40.18 5.11
C ILE A 5 -61.26 -41.55 5.00
N LYS A 6 -62.53 -41.55 4.57
CA LYS A 6 -63.18 -42.72 3.99
C LYS A 6 -63.95 -42.23 2.77
N GLY A 7 -63.50 -42.56 1.57
CA GLY A 7 -64.34 -42.39 0.38
C GLY A 7 -63.70 -41.88 -0.91
N ASN A 8 -62.37 -41.80 -1.05
CA ASN A 8 -61.75 -41.55 -2.36
C ASN A 8 -60.88 -42.74 -2.76
N ASN A 9 -61.42 -43.61 -3.63
CA ASN A 9 -60.63 -44.53 -4.43
C ASN A 9 -59.78 -43.70 -5.39
N PHE A 10 -58.60 -43.26 -4.93
CA PHE A 10 -57.58 -42.76 -5.83
C PHE A 10 -57.19 -43.92 -6.76
N PRO A 11 -57.19 -43.72 -8.09
CA PRO A 11 -56.78 -44.76 -9.01
C PRO A 11 -55.35 -45.19 -8.64
N ILE A 12 -55.13 -46.49 -8.48
CA ILE A 12 -53.83 -47.07 -8.12
C ILE A 12 -52.71 -46.57 -9.07
N GLY A 13 -53.06 -46.23 -10.32
CA GLY A 13 -52.15 -45.61 -11.29
C GLY A 13 -51.61 -44.22 -10.87
N VAL A 14 -52.41 -43.39 -10.22
CA VAL A 14 -52.01 -42.02 -9.80
C VAL A 14 -50.98 -42.06 -8.67
N ILE A 15 -51.07 -43.06 -7.79
CA ILE A 15 -50.09 -43.25 -6.70
C ILE A 15 -48.72 -43.70 -7.28
N GLY A 16 -48.73 -44.54 -8.32
CA GLY A 16 -47.52 -44.95 -9.01
C GLY A 16 -46.81 -43.80 -9.72
N GLU A 17 -47.56 -42.95 -10.43
CA GLU A 17 -47.03 -41.77 -11.11
C GLU A 17 -46.44 -40.74 -10.12
N LEU A 18 -47.13 -40.49 -9.00
CA LEU A 18 -46.61 -39.59 -7.97
C LEU A 18 -45.33 -40.13 -7.31
N SER A 19 -45.24 -41.44 -7.10
CA SER A 19 -44.02 -42.08 -6.57
C SER A 19 -42.84 -41.95 -7.53
N PHE A 20 -43.09 -42.06 -8.84
CA PHE A 20 -42.07 -41.88 -9.87
C PHE A 20 -41.57 -40.44 -9.91
N ILE A 21 -42.49 -39.46 -9.95
CA ILE A 21 -42.16 -38.02 -9.96
C ILE A 21 -41.36 -37.63 -8.70
N LEU A 22 -41.73 -38.14 -7.53
CA LEU A 22 -41.00 -37.89 -6.29
C LEU A 22 -39.58 -38.46 -6.32
N SER A 23 -39.41 -39.67 -6.87
CA SER A 23 -38.09 -40.28 -7.03
C SER A 23 -37.20 -39.49 -8.00
N GLU A 24 -37.79 -38.98 -9.09
CA GLU A 24 -37.06 -38.18 -10.08
C GLU A 24 -36.63 -36.82 -9.52
N LEU A 25 -37.53 -36.14 -8.80
CA LEU A 25 -37.23 -34.89 -8.10
C LEU A 25 -36.15 -35.08 -7.02
N GLN A 26 -36.18 -36.20 -6.28
CA GLN A 26 -35.15 -36.52 -5.30
C GLN A 26 -33.78 -36.70 -5.95
N SER A 27 -33.71 -37.42 -7.09
CA SER A 27 -32.46 -37.58 -7.84
C SER A 27 -31.92 -36.24 -8.35
N GLN A 28 -32.77 -35.40 -8.93
CA GLN A 28 -32.38 -34.05 -9.40
C GLN A 28 -31.88 -33.17 -8.24
N TYR A 29 -32.53 -33.25 -7.07
CA TYR A 29 -32.12 -32.49 -5.90
C TYR A 29 -30.73 -32.92 -5.38
N ILE A 30 -30.43 -34.22 -5.40
CA ILE A 30 -29.12 -34.75 -5.00
C ILE A 30 -28.03 -34.26 -5.96
N GLU A 31 -28.28 -34.29 -7.27
CA GLU A 31 -27.33 -33.82 -8.29
C GLU A 31 -27.00 -32.33 -8.10
N VAL A 32 -28.02 -31.49 -7.86
CA VAL A 32 -27.82 -30.06 -7.57
C VAL A 32 -27.01 -29.85 -6.29
N LEU A 33 -27.22 -30.64 -5.24
CA LEU A 33 -26.45 -30.55 -4.00
C LEU A 33 -24.96 -30.92 -4.21
N GLU A 34 -24.68 -31.94 -5.01
CA GLU A 34 -23.33 -32.36 -5.34
C GLU A 34 -22.61 -31.30 -6.19
N GLU A 35 -23.30 -30.72 -7.18
CA GLU A 35 -22.78 -29.61 -7.98
C GLU A 35 -22.48 -28.39 -7.09
N ASN A 36 -23.37 -28.06 -6.16
CA ASN A 36 -23.15 -26.94 -5.22
C ASN A 36 -21.94 -27.19 -4.32
N ARG A 37 -21.74 -28.42 -3.82
CA ARG A 37 -20.53 -28.79 -3.06
C ARG A 37 -19.28 -28.66 -3.91
N ALA A 38 -19.29 -29.17 -5.13
CA ALA A 38 -18.16 -29.06 -6.05
C ALA A 38 -17.82 -27.61 -6.38
N LEU A 39 -18.83 -26.75 -6.58
CA LEU A 39 -18.64 -25.32 -6.80
C LEU A 39 -18.06 -24.60 -5.58
N ARG A 40 -18.53 -24.92 -4.36
CA ARG A 40 -17.96 -24.38 -3.12
C ARG A 40 -16.51 -24.82 -2.91
N GLN A 41 -16.20 -26.08 -3.24
CA GLN A 41 -14.83 -26.59 -3.16
C GLN A 41 -13.93 -25.90 -4.18
N LYS A 42 -14.36 -25.76 -5.44
CA LYS A 42 -13.65 -24.98 -6.47
C LYS A 42 -13.47 -23.51 -6.07
N GLN A 43 -14.46 -22.90 -5.40
CA GLN A 43 -14.33 -21.55 -4.87
C GLN A 43 -13.32 -21.47 -3.74
N ALA A 44 -13.29 -22.45 -2.83
CA ALA A 44 -12.30 -22.52 -1.75
C ALA A 44 -10.88 -22.74 -2.29
N GLU A 45 -10.69 -23.64 -3.26
CA GLU A 45 -9.40 -23.87 -3.93
C GLU A 45 -8.94 -22.64 -4.73
N SER A 46 -9.88 -21.94 -5.39
CA SER A 46 -9.61 -20.67 -6.08
C SER A 46 -9.29 -19.53 -5.10
N GLN A 47 -9.92 -19.52 -3.92
CA GLN A 47 -9.59 -18.59 -2.84
C GLN A 47 -8.20 -18.88 -2.28
N ASP A 48 -7.84 -20.14 -2.05
CA ASP A 48 -6.50 -20.52 -1.54
C ASP A 48 -5.37 -20.16 -2.53
N LEU A 49 -5.63 -20.27 -3.83
CA LEU A 49 -4.73 -19.76 -4.88
C LEU A 49 -4.66 -18.22 -4.96
N ARG A 50 -5.74 -17.52 -4.57
CA ARG A 50 -5.80 -16.05 -4.47
C ARG A 50 -5.28 -15.51 -3.13
N GLU A 51 -5.21 -16.36 -2.10
CA GLU A 51 -4.86 -16.03 -0.72
C GLU A 51 -3.41 -16.33 -0.36
N ARG A 52 -2.54 -16.63 -1.35
CA ARG A 52 -1.13 -16.27 -1.18
C ARG A 52 -1.09 -14.76 -1.00
N SER A 53 -0.93 -14.33 0.25
CA SER A 53 -0.90 -12.92 0.56
C SER A 53 0.26 -12.31 -0.22
N PHE A 54 0.14 -11.04 -0.60
CA PHE A 54 1.20 -10.35 -1.33
C PHE A 54 2.55 -10.44 -0.58
N ARG A 55 2.48 -10.58 0.75
CA ARG A 55 3.62 -10.86 1.63
C ARG A 55 4.29 -12.21 1.32
N ASP A 56 3.54 -13.30 1.18
CA ASP A 56 4.10 -14.64 0.94
C ASP A 56 4.85 -14.69 -0.39
N VAL A 57 4.33 -13.99 -1.41
CA VAL A 57 4.98 -13.84 -2.72
C VAL A 57 6.21 -12.92 -2.63
N VAL A 58 6.14 -11.85 -1.83
CA VAL A 58 7.25 -10.91 -1.61
C VAL A 58 8.34 -11.49 -0.71
N LEU A 59 8.05 -12.45 0.17
CA LEU A 59 9.03 -13.05 1.07
C LEU A 59 9.55 -14.40 0.58
N ALA A 60 8.88 -15.06 -0.37
CA ALA A 60 9.35 -16.32 -0.94
C ALA A 60 10.74 -16.17 -1.59
N PRO A 61 11.67 -17.12 -1.33
CA PRO A 61 12.93 -17.20 -2.04
C PRO A 61 12.63 -17.43 -3.52
N MET A 62 13.06 -16.48 -4.36
CA MET A 62 12.85 -16.58 -5.80
C MET A 62 13.75 -17.71 -6.33
N SER A 63 13.14 -18.69 -7.00
CA SER A 63 13.89 -19.60 -7.86
C SER A 63 14.62 -18.80 -8.96
N THR A 64 15.76 -19.34 -9.39
CA THR A 64 16.84 -18.69 -10.15
C THR A 64 16.41 -17.87 -11.38
N PRO A 65 17.20 -16.83 -11.75
CA PRO A 65 16.79 -15.85 -12.74
C PRO A 65 16.90 -16.35 -14.18
N SER A 66 15.81 -16.22 -14.94
CA SER A 66 15.87 -16.05 -16.40
C SER A 66 16.60 -14.72 -16.68
N GLN A 67 17.61 -14.77 -17.56
CA GLN A 67 18.45 -13.63 -17.92
C GLN A 67 17.60 -12.50 -18.52
N ARG A 68 17.34 -11.47 -17.71
CA ARG A 68 16.78 -10.18 -18.16
C ARG A 68 17.73 -9.06 -17.75
N PRO A 69 17.75 -7.93 -18.48
CA PRO A 69 18.75 -6.88 -18.32
C PRO A 69 18.82 -6.40 -16.87
N LYS A 70 20.03 -6.45 -16.30
CA LYS A 70 20.33 -5.86 -14.99
C LYS A 70 20.02 -4.38 -15.05
N VAL A 71 18.88 -3.97 -14.51
CA VAL A 71 18.65 -2.57 -14.14
C VAL A 71 19.57 -2.31 -12.96
N THR A 72 20.72 -1.70 -13.23
CA THR A 72 21.67 -1.26 -12.20
C THR A 72 21.03 -0.10 -11.44
N VAL A 73 20.22 -0.42 -10.42
CA VAL A 73 19.68 0.61 -9.52
C VAL A 73 20.85 1.12 -8.70
N THR A 74 21.38 2.28 -9.08
CA THR A 74 22.39 2.97 -8.26
C THR A 74 21.75 3.25 -6.89
N PRO A 75 22.37 2.86 -5.77
CA PRO A 75 21.85 3.17 -4.45
C PRO A 75 21.73 4.69 -4.32
N LYS A 76 20.51 5.19 -4.13
CA LYS A 76 20.31 6.62 -3.89
C LYS A 76 20.70 6.96 -2.46
N ASP A 77 21.32 8.12 -2.27
CA ASP A 77 21.58 8.68 -0.95
C ASP A 77 20.29 8.73 -0.11
N ASN A 78 20.44 8.43 1.18
CA ASN A 78 19.42 8.74 2.18
C ASN A 78 19.35 10.26 2.38
N VAL A 79 18.23 10.77 2.91
CA VAL A 79 18.05 12.21 3.16
C VAL A 79 17.30 12.47 4.47
N VAL A 80 17.73 13.51 5.19
CA VAL A 80 17.03 14.10 6.34
C VAL A 80 16.83 15.59 6.10
N PHE A 81 15.73 16.13 6.62
CA PHE A 81 15.42 17.56 6.56
C PHE A 81 15.66 18.21 7.92
N VAL A 82 16.48 19.25 7.93
CA VAL A 82 16.75 20.05 9.13
C VAL A 82 15.89 21.30 9.07
N GLN A 83 14.90 21.41 9.97
CA GLN A 83 13.99 22.56 10.03
C GLN A 83 14.49 23.59 11.05
N LYS A 84 14.51 24.87 10.68
CA LYS A 84 14.85 25.93 11.63
C LYS A 84 13.83 25.98 12.78
N GLY A 85 14.32 26.03 14.02
CA GLY A 85 13.52 26.28 15.21
C GLY A 85 13.23 27.78 15.36
N GLY A 86 12.01 28.11 15.80
CA GLY A 86 11.56 29.48 16.02
C GLY A 86 10.39 29.90 15.12
N ALA A 87 9.83 31.08 15.40
CA ALA A 87 8.71 31.63 14.64
C ALA A 87 9.10 31.88 13.17
N LYS A 88 8.18 31.58 12.25
CA LYS A 88 8.33 31.86 10.83
C LYS A 88 8.43 33.39 10.64
N PRO A 89 9.50 33.93 10.03
CA PRO A 89 9.64 35.34 9.73
C PRO A 89 8.52 35.81 8.83
N THR A 90 8.19 37.08 8.97
CA THR A 90 7.13 37.76 8.23
C THR A 90 7.45 37.96 6.74
N SER A 91 8.72 37.93 6.33
CA SER A 91 9.12 38.08 4.93
C SER A 91 9.84 36.86 4.35
N LYS A 92 9.54 36.55 3.08
CA LYS A 92 10.10 35.41 2.33
C LYS A 92 11.63 35.50 2.22
N GLU A 93 12.16 36.68 1.92
CA GLU A 93 13.61 36.93 1.75
C GLU A 93 14.39 36.76 3.07
N ALA A 94 13.79 37.13 4.21
CA ALA A 94 14.39 36.90 5.52
C ALA A 94 14.45 35.41 5.85
N TRP A 95 13.44 34.65 5.43
CA TRP A 95 13.41 33.21 5.60
C TRP A 95 14.44 32.50 4.70
N GLU A 96 14.55 32.88 3.42
CA GLU A 96 15.55 32.31 2.50
C GLU A 96 16.98 32.56 2.98
N ARG A 97 17.30 33.79 3.41
CA ARG A 97 18.59 34.12 4.03
C ARG A 97 18.84 33.26 5.27
N SER A 98 17.83 33.09 6.10
CA SER A 98 17.91 32.28 7.30
C SER A 98 18.16 30.79 7.01
N VAL A 99 17.53 30.22 5.98
CA VAL A 99 17.79 28.83 5.55
C VAL A 99 19.20 28.70 4.98
N ALA A 100 19.69 29.70 4.25
CA ALA A 100 21.07 29.73 3.76
C ALA A 100 22.09 29.78 4.92
N THR A 101 21.84 30.57 5.96
CA THR A 101 22.67 30.57 7.18
C THR A 101 22.66 29.21 7.88
N LEU A 102 21.49 28.57 8.01
CA LEU A 102 21.38 27.23 8.58
C LEU A 102 22.18 26.21 7.76
N ARG A 103 22.09 26.27 6.43
CA ARG A 103 22.91 25.43 5.54
C ARG A 103 24.41 25.64 5.80
N GLY A 104 24.86 26.89 5.92
CA GLY A 104 26.26 27.19 6.22
C GLY A 104 26.73 26.58 7.55
N LYS A 105 25.90 26.68 8.60
CA LYS A 105 26.17 26.05 9.91
C LYS A 105 26.26 24.53 9.81
N ILE A 106 25.33 23.90 9.10
CA ILE A 106 25.31 22.44 8.90
C ILE A 106 26.57 21.99 8.15
N ILE A 107 26.93 22.67 7.05
CA ILE A 107 28.14 22.33 6.26
C ILE A 107 29.38 22.39 7.15
N LYS A 108 29.54 23.48 7.91
CA LYS A 108 30.68 23.66 8.82
C LYS A 108 30.76 22.53 9.85
N GLN A 109 29.68 22.27 10.59
CA GLN A 109 29.70 21.25 11.64
C GLN A 109 29.80 19.81 11.12
N VAL A 110 29.19 19.50 9.98
CA VAL A 110 29.36 18.19 9.33
C VAL A 110 30.83 17.95 8.97
N THR A 111 31.51 19.00 8.52
CA THR A 111 32.95 18.95 8.18
C THR A 111 33.79 18.79 9.45
N ASP A 112 33.53 19.60 10.48
CA ASP A 112 34.25 19.59 11.75
C ASP A 112 34.10 18.24 12.48
N LEU A 113 32.89 17.66 12.48
CA LEU A 113 32.57 16.39 13.13
C LEU A 113 32.82 15.15 12.24
N LYS A 114 33.32 15.36 11.01
CA LYS A 114 33.57 14.29 10.02
C LYS A 114 32.36 13.38 9.80
N ILE A 115 31.15 13.94 9.79
CA ILE A 115 29.92 13.17 9.61
C ILE A 115 29.80 12.80 8.12
N PRO A 116 29.56 11.52 7.78
CA PRO A 116 29.48 11.08 6.39
C PRO A 116 28.21 11.62 5.71
N VAL A 117 28.38 12.70 4.95
CA VAL A 117 27.32 13.40 4.20
C VAL A 117 27.75 13.52 2.75
N SER A 118 26.89 13.11 1.83
CA SER A 118 27.11 13.20 0.38
C SER A 118 26.89 14.63 -0.12
N ARG A 119 25.83 15.31 0.36
CA ARG A 119 25.45 16.65 -0.10
C ARG A 119 24.55 17.39 0.88
N VAL A 120 24.64 18.72 0.94
CA VAL A 120 23.71 19.59 1.69
C VAL A 120 23.07 20.65 0.79
N MET A 121 21.74 20.68 0.74
CA MET A 121 20.96 21.52 -0.17
C MET A 121 19.92 22.36 0.60
N ALA A 122 19.89 23.67 0.36
CA ALA A 122 18.84 24.54 0.89
C ALA A 122 17.56 24.39 0.05
N ARG A 123 16.40 24.40 0.70
CA ARG A 123 15.07 24.44 0.09
C ARG A 123 14.30 25.64 0.61
N ALA A 124 13.08 25.84 0.13
CA ALA A 124 12.25 26.98 0.53
C ALA A 124 11.94 27.03 2.04
N GLN A 125 11.92 25.89 2.74
CA GLN A 125 11.52 25.81 4.15
C GLN A 125 12.48 25.06 5.06
N ASP A 126 13.43 24.32 4.50
CA ASP A 126 14.33 23.43 5.24
C ASP A 126 15.68 23.27 4.53
N VAL A 127 16.59 22.56 5.19
CA VAL A 127 17.85 22.11 4.59
C VAL A 127 17.81 20.60 4.45
N ALA A 128 17.99 20.10 3.24
CA ALA A 128 18.10 18.68 2.93
C ALA A 128 19.56 18.22 3.05
N VAL A 129 19.82 17.25 3.92
CA VAL A 129 21.13 16.63 4.13
C VAL A 129 21.08 15.21 3.57
N PHE A 130 21.86 14.96 2.52
CA PHE A 130 21.98 13.67 1.84
C PHE A 130 23.17 12.91 2.40
N PHE A 131 23.01 11.62 2.68
CA PHE A 131 24.07 10.80 3.26
C PHE A 131 24.10 9.40 2.64
N PRO A 132 25.26 8.71 2.68
CA PRO A 132 25.39 7.40 2.08
C PRO A 132 24.39 6.39 2.64
N PRO A 133 23.93 5.42 1.83
CA PRO A 133 23.00 4.38 2.27
C PRO A 133 23.59 3.46 3.36
N SER A 134 24.91 3.41 3.50
CA SER A 134 25.62 2.67 4.56
C SER A 134 25.46 3.27 5.96
N VAL A 135 24.99 4.52 6.07
CA VAL A 135 24.84 5.21 7.35
C VAL A 135 23.42 5.04 7.86
N GLU A 136 23.31 4.61 9.11
CA GLU A 136 22.03 4.38 9.78
C GLU A 136 21.26 5.71 9.99
N LYS A 137 19.99 5.73 9.58
CA LYS A 137 19.16 6.96 9.59
C LYS A 137 18.98 7.54 11.00
N THR A 138 18.78 6.69 12.00
CA THR A 138 18.62 7.05 13.43
C THR A 138 19.83 7.82 13.93
N LYS A 139 21.04 7.27 13.74
CA LYS A 139 22.31 7.90 14.11
C LYS A 139 22.54 9.23 13.40
N MET A 140 22.14 9.33 12.13
CA MET A 140 22.20 10.59 11.39
C MET A 140 21.24 11.63 11.96
N VAL A 141 19.99 11.26 12.27
CA VAL A 141 19.02 12.15 12.92
C VAL A 141 19.54 12.65 14.27
N GLU A 142 20.09 11.76 15.10
CA GLU A 142 20.70 12.13 16.39
C GLU A 142 21.87 13.09 16.21
N SER A 143 22.77 12.80 15.26
CA SER A 143 23.92 13.65 14.97
C SER A 143 23.49 15.03 14.48
N MET A 144 22.48 15.10 13.60
CA MET A 144 21.96 16.38 13.11
C MET A 144 21.18 17.15 14.18
N ASN A 145 20.45 16.48 15.06
CA ASN A 145 19.77 17.11 16.20
C ASN A 145 20.78 17.79 17.15
N LYS A 146 21.99 17.22 17.32
CA LYS A 146 23.07 17.81 18.12
C LYS A 146 23.68 19.07 17.48
N ILE A 147 23.68 19.15 16.15
CA ILE A 147 24.43 20.17 15.40
C ILE A 147 23.74 21.53 15.35
N ALA A 148 22.42 21.58 15.50
CA ALA A 148 21.69 22.77 15.07
C ALA A 148 20.55 23.24 15.98
N CYS A 149 20.29 22.63 17.14
CA CYS A 149 19.16 23.02 18.01
C CYS A 149 17.83 23.10 17.24
N THR A 150 17.66 22.18 16.29
CA THR A 150 16.60 22.19 15.28
C THR A 150 16.02 20.80 15.13
N LYS A 151 14.69 20.70 15.04
CA LYS A 151 14.01 19.42 14.82
C LYS A 151 14.39 18.87 13.45
N CYS A 152 15.15 17.79 13.42
CA CYS A 152 15.35 17.02 12.19
C CYS A 152 14.12 16.15 11.93
N LYS A 153 13.60 16.22 10.71
CA LYS A 153 12.52 15.37 10.23
C LYS A 153 13.03 14.50 9.11
N VAL A 154 12.61 13.25 9.11
CA VAL A 154 12.75 12.38 7.94
C VAL A 154 11.76 12.87 6.88
N PRO A 155 12.10 12.87 5.58
CA PRO A 155 11.15 13.17 4.52
C PRO A 155 9.88 12.32 4.64
N ASP A 156 8.72 12.95 4.51
CA ASP A 156 7.43 12.24 4.53
C ASP A 156 7.38 11.12 3.48
N SER A 157 8.09 11.26 2.35
CA SER A 157 8.18 10.23 1.31
C SER A 157 8.91 8.95 1.76
N LEU A 158 9.65 9.02 2.87
CA LEU A 158 10.37 7.91 3.48
C LEU A 158 9.69 7.41 4.76
N LEU A 159 8.60 8.04 5.20
CA LEU A 159 7.78 7.53 6.29
C LEU A 159 6.92 6.36 5.80
N PRO A 160 6.71 5.31 6.62
CA PRO A 160 5.79 4.25 6.31
C PRO A 160 4.36 4.79 6.13
N GLU A 161 3.66 4.23 5.15
CA GLU A 161 2.26 4.51 4.88
C GLU A 161 1.42 3.40 5.52
N VAL A 162 0.44 3.75 6.35
CA VAL A 162 -0.51 2.82 6.99
C VAL A 162 -1.92 3.20 6.58
N LEU A 163 -2.67 2.22 6.07
CA LEU A 163 -4.09 2.35 5.75
C LEU A 163 -4.89 2.03 7.00
N ILE A 164 -5.76 2.95 7.40
CA ILE A 164 -6.71 2.78 8.50
C ILE A 164 -8.12 2.84 7.91
N TYR A 165 -8.95 1.84 8.23
CA TYR A 165 -10.32 1.77 7.73
C TYR A 165 -11.23 2.70 8.52
N THR A 166 -11.30 3.97 8.11
CA THR A 166 -12.05 5.00 8.80
C THR A 166 -13.56 4.80 8.77
N GLY A 167 -14.13 4.05 7.79
CA GLY A 167 -15.57 3.75 7.73
C GLY A 167 -16.49 4.97 7.92
N ASP A 168 -17.73 4.74 8.32
CA ASP A 168 -18.72 5.80 8.60
C ASP A 168 -18.47 6.52 9.94
N GLN A 169 -17.22 6.66 10.37
CA GLN A 169 -16.90 7.36 11.61
C GLN A 169 -17.28 8.84 11.47
N GLU A 170 -18.19 9.29 12.34
CA GLU A 170 -18.58 10.69 12.44
C GLU A 170 -17.52 11.47 13.23
N GLY A 171 -17.07 12.61 12.68
CA GLY A 171 -16.14 13.50 13.38
C GLY A 171 -15.09 14.12 12.46
N THR A 172 -14.34 15.08 13.00
CA THR A 172 -13.23 15.71 12.27
C THR A 172 -11.97 14.83 12.30
N GLN A 173 -11.04 15.09 11.38
CA GLN A 173 -9.75 14.39 11.37
C GLN A 173 -8.96 14.64 12.66
N GLU A 174 -9.09 15.85 13.21
CA GLU A 174 -8.47 16.28 14.45
C GLU A 174 -9.02 15.48 15.64
N ASP A 175 -10.34 15.26 15.70
CA ASP A 175 -10.97 14.44 16.73
C ASP A 175 -10.50 12.99 16.66
N PHE A 176 -10.42 12.43 15.45
CA PHE A 176 -9.89 11.08 15.20
C PHE A 176 -8.46 10.94 15.77
N LEU A 177 -7.56 11.85 15.40
CA LEU A 177 -6.17 11.77 15.83
C LEU A 177 -6.02 12.02 17.33
N GLY A 178 -6.82 12.94 17.89
CA GLY A 178 -6.88 13.20 19.32
C GLY A 178 -7.28 11.96 20.12
N GLN A 179 -8.27 11.20 19.65
CA GLN A 179 -8.68 9.95 20.28
C GLN A 179 -7.61 8.86 20.17
N VAL A 180 -7.00 8.68 18.99
CA VAL A 180 -5.91 7.72 18.81
C VAL A 180 -4.75 8.03 19.75
N LYS A 181 -4.39 9.32 19.88
CA LYS A 181 -3.37 9.79 20.82
C LYS A 181 -3.74 9.48 22.27
N ALA A 182 -4.98 9.75 22.68
CA ALA A 182 -5.46 9.52 24.04
C ALA A 182 -5.48 8.03 24.41
N TYR A 183 -5.97 7.16 23.53
CA TYR A 183 -6.12 5.73 23.82
C TYR A 183 -4.82 4.93 23.69
N MET A 184 -3.92 5.33 22.79
CA MET A 184 -2.74 4.53 22.44
C MET A 184 -1.40 5.20 22.78
N GLY A 185 -1.42 6.46 23.20
CA GLY A 185 -0.19 7.22 23.49
C GLY A 185 0.73 7.37 22.27
N LEU A 186 0.15 7.49 21.07
CA LEU A 186 0.89 7.68 19.81
C LEU A 186 1.15 9.16 19.54
N ASP A 187 2.26 9.48 18.89
CA ASP A 187 2.59 10.87 18.50
C ASP A 187 1.88 11.25 17.18
N THR A 188 0.56 11.37 17.24
CA THR A 188 -0.28 11.65 16.07
C THR A 188 -0.06 13.04 15.48
N ASP A 189 0.63 13.94 16.19
CA ASP A 189 0.93 15.31 15.71
C ASP A 189 1.89 15.28 14.50
N GLN A 190 2.61 14.18 14.32
CA GLN A 190 3.51 13.95 13.19
C GLN A 190 2.87 13.15 12.06
N TRP A 191 1.61 12.73 12.20
CA TRP A 191 0.93 11.95 11.18
C TRP A 191 0.48 12.84 10.03
N HIS A 192 0.85 12.47 8.81
CA HIS A 192 0.45 13.18 7.61
C HIS A 192 -0.56 12.36 6.80
N ARG A 193 -1.76 12.90 6.56
CA ARG A 193 -2.76 12.27 5.68
C ARG A 193 -2.25 12.27 4.24
N ALA A 194 -1.87 11.10 3.73
CA ALA A 194 -1.32 10.97 2.37
C ALA A 194 -2.43 10.88 1.31
N LYS A 195 -3.53 10.21 1.64
CA LYS A 195 -4.75 10.08 0.83
C LYS A 195 -5.86 9.45 1.67
N GLY A 196 -7.10 9.52 1.19
CA GLY A 196 -8.21 8.78 1.77
C GLY A 196 -9.49 9.00 0.99
N ASN A 197 -10.51 8.25 1.38
CA ASN A 197 -11.90 8.41 1.02
C ASN A 197 -12.75 8.09 2.26
N ASP A 198 -14.05 7.97 2.09
CA ASP A 198 -14.98 7.72 3.20
C ASP A 198 -14.71 6.37 3.89
N LYS A 199 -14.14 5.38 3.18
CA LYS A 199 -13.92 4.03 3.71
C LYS A 199 -12.59 3.87 4.43
N PHE A 200 -11.56 4.59 3.98
CA PHE A 200 -10.22 4.47 4.53
C PHE A 200 -9.41 5.75 4.38
N THR A 201 -8.46 5.92 5.29
CA THR A 201 -7.43 6.96 5.21
C THR A 201 -6.05 6.34 5.34
N VAL A 202 -5.13 6.77 4.47
CA VAL A 202 -3.72 6.40 4.52
C VAL A 202 -2.95 7.52 5.19
N TYR A 203 -2.31 7.19 6.31
CA TYR A 203 -1.45 8.07 7.07
C TYR A 203 0.01 7.71 6.85
N ARG A 204 0.86 8.73 6.73
CA ARG A 204 2.30 8.61 6.89
C ARG A 204 2.64 8.90 8.33
N MET A 205 3.36 8.00 8.98
CA MET A 205 3.66 8.09 10.40
C MET A 205 5.09 7.63 10.71
N SER A 206 5.54 7.83 11.94
CA SER A 206 6.84 7.33 12.37
C SER A 206 6.90 5.80 12.32
N HIS A 207 8.10 5.22 12.21
CA HIS A 207 8.27 3.76 12.29
C HIS A 207 7.75 3.20 13.61
N SER A 208 8.02 3.89 14.72
CA SER A 208 7.56 3.47 16.05
C SER A 208 6.04 3.41 16.14
N ASP A 209 5.33 4.42 15.61
CA ASP A 209 3.88 4.42 15.59
C ASP A 209 3.33 3.34 14.67
N ARG A 210 3.90 3.19 13.47
CA ARG A 210 3.52 2.11 12.54
C ARG A 210 3.64 0.75 13.23
N ASP A 211 4.75 0.47 13.89
CA ASP A 211 4.99 -0.82 14.53
C ASP A 211 3.94 -1.10 15.61
N LYS A 212 3.59 -0.08 16.41
CA LYS A 212 2.52 -0.19 17.41
C LYS A 212 1.16 -0.43 16.76
N VAL A 213 0.79 0.35 15.73
CA VAL A 213 -0.49 0.22 15.02
C VAL A 213 -0.63 -1.15 14.37
N ILE A 214 0.41 -1.63 13.68
CA ILE A 214 0.39 -2.91 12.97
C ILE A 214 0.45 -4.09 13.93
N LYS A 215 1.29 -4.03 14.99
CA LYS A 215 1.33 -5.07 16.03
C LYS A 215 -0.02 -5.20 16.74
N ASN A 216 -0.69 -4.08 16.98
CA ASN A 216 -2.04 -4.09 17.52
C ASN A 216 -3.10 -4.49 16.49
N GLY A 217 -2.78 -4.53 15.19
CA GLY A 217 -3.72 -4.80 14.10
C GLY A 217 -4.78 -3.71 13.91
N GLY A 218 -4.52 -2.48 14.38
CA GLY A 218 -5.49 -1.41 14.38
C GLY A 218 -5.16 -0.23 15.28
N VAL A 219 -6.03 0.78 15.24
CA VAL A 219 -6.08 1.90 16.19
C VAL A 219 -7.35 1.86 17.02
N TYR A 220 -7.35 2.50 18.20
CA TYR A 220 -8.52 2.57 19.07
C TYR A 220 -9.14 3.96 19.07
N ILE A 221 -10.47 4.01 18.91
CA ILE A 221 -11.29 5.23 18.84
C ILE A 221 -12.60 4.92 19.55
N ASN A 222 -13.03 5.75 20.51
CA ASN A 222 -14.22 5.48 21.33
C ASN A 222 -14.27 4.05 21.89
N ALA A 223 -13.13 3.52 22.35
CA ALA A 223 -12.94 2.12 22.78
C ALA A 223 -13.24 1.04 21.72
N GLN A 224 -13.45 1.41 20.45
CA GLN A 224 -13.58 0.51 19.32
C GLN A 224 -12.25 0.36 18.58
N LYS A 225 -11.95 -0.87 18.15
CA LYS A 225 -10.75 -1.16 17.36
C LYS A 225 -11.04 -0.99 15.88
N ILE A 226 -10.38 -0.01 15.27
CA ILE A 226 -10.40 0.26 13.84
C ILE A 226 -9.23 -0.46 13.19
N LYS A 227 -9.52 -1.32 12.19
CA LYS A 227 -8.49 -2.10 11.50
C LYS A 227 -7.49 -1.20 10.77
N ALA A 228 -6.22 -1.56 10.86
CA ALA A 228 -5.14 -0.89 10.16
C ALA A 228 -4.20 -1.91 9.51
N HIS A 229 -3.67 -1.56 8.34
CA HIS A 229 -2.76 -2.39 7.56
C HIS A 229 -1.64 -1.54 6.96
N ASP A 230 -0.48 -2.14 6.76
CA ASP A 230 0.56 -1.49 5.97
C ASP A 230 0.07 -1.22 4.57
N TYR A 231 0.35 0.00 4.11
CA TYR A 231 -0.07 0.47 2.81
C TYR A 231 1.13 0.65 1.89
N ILE A 232 1.29 -0.26 0.94
CA ILE A 232 2.35 -0.15 -0.06
C ILE A 232 1.74 -0.13 -1.46
N SER A 233 1.56 1.07 -2.00
CA SER A 233 1.22 1.24 -3.41
C SER A 233 2.43 1.64 -4.23
N LEU A 234 2.54 1.07 -5.43
CA LEU A 234 3.31 1.65 -6.52
C LEU A 234 2.49 2.74 -7.18
N ARG A 235 3.14 3.83 -7.60
CA ARG A 235 2.50 4.87 -8.39
C ARG A 235 2.99 4.74 -9.82
N GLY A 236 2.07 4.40 -10.72
CA GLY A 236 2.37 4.38 -12.15
C GLY A 236 2.45 5.79 -12.70
N CYS A 237 3.45 6.07 -13.51
CA CYS A 237 3.49 7.28 -14.33
C CYS A 237 2.44 7.16 -15.42
N MET A 238 1.53 8.12 -15.51
CA MET A 238 0.51 8.13 -16.55
C MET A 238 1.11 8.21 -17.96
N LYS A 239 2.34 8.72 -18.12
CA LYS A 239 3.00 8.89 -19.42
C LYS A 239 3.73 7.62 -19.89
N CYS A 240 4.63 7.08 -19.07
CA CYS A 240 5.50 5.96 -19.47
C CYS A 240 5.14 4.62 -18.84
N GLY A 241 4.12 4.54 -17.99
CA GLY A 241 3.73 3.27 -17.38
C GLY A 241 4.69 2.75 -16.31
N GLY A 242 5.86 3.38 -16.14
CA GLY A 242 6.87 3.05 -15.14
C GLY A 242 6.52 3.56 -13.75
N ASN A 243 7.35 3.24 -12.76
CA ASN A 243 7.15 3.64 -11.37
C ASN A 243 8.25 4.61 -10.94
N HIS A 244 7.92 5.90 -10.94
CA HIS A 244 8.81 6.95 -10.49
C HIS A 244 8.03 8.07 -9.78
N GLY A 245 8.76 8.94 -9.07
CA GLY A 245 8.15 10.02 -8.32
C GLY A 245 7.44 11.03 -9.24
N PRO A 246 6.42 11.76 -8.73
CA PRO A 246 5.75 12.80 -9.50
C PRO A 246 6.69 13.98 -9.85
N THR A 247 7.76 14.16 -9.07
CA THR A 247 8.73 15.24 -9.25
C THR A 247 9.92 14.87 -10.14
N SER A 248 10.14 13.57 -10.38
CA SER A 248 11.12 13.15 -11.38
C SER A 248 10.43 13.23 -12.74
N GLY A 249 10.77 14.26 -13.53
CA GLY A 249 10.26 14.39 -14.89
C GLY A 249 10.40 13.07 -15.66
N CYS A 250 9.33 12.67 -16.36
CA CYS A 250 9.27 11.41 -17.09
C CYS A 250 10.16 11.48 -18.35
N LYS A 251 11.24 10.70 -18.36
CA LYS A 251 12.21 10.61 -19.48
C LYS A 251 12.01 9.38 -20.36
N GLU A 252 11.14 8.47 -19.96
CA GLU A 252 10.89 7.22 -20.66
C GLU A 252 9.89 7.40 -21.80
N GLU A 253 9.91 6.45 -22.74
CA GLU A 253 8.97 6.34 -23.84
C GLU A 253 7.53 6.18 -23.33
N LYS A 254 6.55 6.58 -24.15
CA LYS A 254 5.15 6.48 -23.76
C LYS A 254 4.76 5.01 -23.66
N ARG A 255 4.07 4.65 -22.57
CA ARG A 255 3.47 3.34 -22.38
C ARG A 255 2.28 3.46 -21.44
N CYS A 256 1.14 2.94 -21.88
CA CYS A 256 -0.11 3.04 -21.16
C CYS A 256 -0.17 2.08 -19.96
N LEU A 257 -0.53 2.58 -18.78
CA LEU A 257 -0.71 1.76 -17.55
C LEU A 257 -1.91 0.81 -17.61
N PHE A 258 -2.89 1.11 -18.47
CA PHE A 258 -4.18 0.39 -18.50
C PHE A 258 -4.18 -0.75 -19.52
N CYS A 259 -3.60 -0.54 -20.71
CA CYS A 259 -3.56 -1.55 -21.76
C CYS A 259 -2.14 -1.99 -22.17
N GLY A 260 -1.10 -1.28 -21.72
CA GLY A 260 0.29 -1.59 -22.06
C GLY A 260 0.72 -1.21 -23.48
N SER A 261 -0.09 -0.43 -24.21
CA SER A 261 0.28 0.09 -25.54
C SER A 261 1.31 1.21 -25.44
N ASP A 262 2.24 1.26 -26.40
CA ASP A 262 3.24 2.32 -26.55
C ASP A 262 2.72 3.51 -27.40
N SER A 263 1.51 3.38 -27.97
CA SER A 263 0.91 4.41 -28.85
C SER A 263 0.34 5.62 -28.11
N HIS A 264 -0.04 5.46 -26.85
CA HIS A 264 -0.71 6.50 -26.06
C HIS A 264 -0.31 6.43 -24.59
N ASP A 265 -0.54 7.53 -23.88
CA ASP A 265 -0.41 7.58 -22.43
C ASP A 265 -1.69 7.11 -21.73
N GLY A 266 -1.60 6.81 -20.44
CA GLY A 266 -2.77 6.37 -19.67
C GLY A 266 -3.87 7.43 -19.57
N ALA A 267 -3.58 8.71 -19.80
CA ALA A 267 -4.60 9.76 -19.77
C ALA A 267 -5.53 9.67 -20.98
N SER A 268 -4.98 9.27 -22.13
CA SER A 268 -5.66 9.17 -23.42
C SER A 268 -6.17 7.75 -23.71
N CYS A 269 -6.13 6.85 -22.73
CA CYS A 269 -6.52 5.45 -22.93
C CYS A 269 -8.03 5.27 -22.90
N GLU A 270 -8.60 4.79 -24.01
CA GLU A 270 -10.02 4.43 -24.12
C GLU A 270 -10.42 3.33 -23.12
N HIS A 271 -9.47 2.46 -22.75
CA HIS A 271 -9.68 1.36 -21.81
C HIS A 271 -9.38 1.73 -20.36
N ARG A 272 -9.22 3.02 -20.02
CA ARG A 272 -8.90 3.46 -18.65
C ARG A 272 -9.87 2.93 -17.59
N ASN A 273 -11.13 2.77 -17.96
CA ASN A 273 -12.19 2.27 -17.07
C ASN A 273 -12.53 0.80 -17.32
N SER A 274 -11.91 0.15 -18.29
CA SER A 274 -12.14 -1.26 -18.61
C SER A 274 -11.32 -2.15 -17.68
N ARG A 275 -12.00 -2.99 -16.89
CA ARG A 275 -11.36 -3.89 -15.93
C ARG A 275 -11.22 -5.30 -16.50
N GLY A 276 -10.15 -6.00 -16.12
CA GLY A 276 -10.02 -7.44 -16.35
C GLY A 276 -9.91 -7.86 -17.82
N ARG A 277 -9.39 -6.98 -18.68
CA ARG A 277 -9.16 -7.30 -20.10
C ARG A 277 -8.03 -8.34 -20.23
N GLU A 278 -8.31 -9.44 -20.89
CA GLU A 278 -7.36 -10.54 -21.10
C GLU A 278 -6.20 -10.16 -22.02
N ASP A 279 -6.46 -9.28 -22.99
CA ASP A 279 -5.48 -8.76 -23.94
C ASP A 279 -4.61 -7.62 -23.38
N ALA A 280 -4.96 -7.10 -22.19
CA ALA A 280 -4.20 -6.01 -21.61
C ALA A 280 -2.81 -6.49 -21.16
N LYS A 281 -1.80 -5.67 -21.48
CA LYS A 281 -0.41 -5.92 -21.11
C LYS A 281 -0.03 -5.10 -19.89
N CYS A 282 0.75 -5.70 -19.01
CA CYS A 282 1.30 -4.99 -17.87
C CYS A 282 2.40 -4.04 -18.32
N SER A 283 2.28 -2.76 -17.96
CA SER A 283 3.30 -1.75 -18.31
C SER A 283 4.67 -2.03 -17.70
N LEU A 284 4.75 -2.83 -16.63
CA LEU A 284 6.00 -3.14 -15.93
C LEU A 284 6.74 -4.35 -16.50
N CYS A 285 6.03 -5.44 -16.85
CA CYS A 285 6.67 -6.67 -17.34
C CYS A 285 6.38 -6.99 -18.80
N GLY A 286 5.43 -6.30 -19.43
CA GLY A 286 5.02 -6.49 -20.82
C GLY A 286 4.13 -7.72 -21.09
N GLU A 287 3.85 -8.53 -20.06
CA GLU A 287 3.08 -9.77 -20.18
C GLU A 287 1.57 -9.48 -20.20
N THR A 288 0.82 -10.29 -20.94
CA THR A 288 -0.66 -10.23 -21.04
C THR A 288 -1.34 -10.86 -19.83
N GLY A 289 -2.64 -10.62 -19.68
CA GLY A 289 -3.46 -11.19 -18.59
C GLY A 289 -3.45 -10.41 -17.28
N HIS A 290 -2.69 -9.31 -17.19
CA HIS A 290 -2.76 -8.36 -16.08
C HIS A 290 -2.29 -6.96 -16.49
N THR A 291 -2.70 -5.96 -15.71
CA THR A 291 -2.33 -4.55 -15.93
C THR A 291 -1.43 -4.07 -14.80
N PHE A 292 -1.02 -2.79 -14.84
CA PHE A 292 -0.35 -2.17 -13.70
C PHE A 292 -1.23 -2.22 -12.42
N PHE A 293 -2.55 -2.10 -12.57
CA PHE A 293 -3.48 -1.95 -11.44
C PHE A 293 -4.14 -3.28 -11.02
N SER A 294 -4.46 -4.15 -11.97
CA SER A 294 -5.32 -5.32 -11.78
C SER A 294 -4.70 -6.61 -12.30
N GLY A 295 -5.11 -7.75 -11.75
CA GLY A 295 -4.60 -9.07 -12.11
C GLY A 295 -3.51 -9.59 -11.17
N PRO A 296 -2.95 -10.78 -11.45
CA PRO A 296 -1.94 -11.41 -10.61
C PRO A 296 -0.66 -10.55 -10.48
N PRO A 297 0.04 -10.63 -9.33
CA PRO A 297 1.29 -9.91 -9.14
C PRO A 297 2.40 -10.48 -10.02
N CYS A 298 2.97 -9.66 -10.91
CA CYS A 298 4.16 -10.05 -11.67
C CYS A 298 5.46 -9.75 -10.92
N ARG A 299 6.53 -10.43 -11.36
CA ARG A 299 7.88 -10.28 -10.81
C ARG A 299 8.36 -8.82 -10.76
N ALA A 300 8.16 -8.06 -11.83
CA ALA A 300 8.58 -6.66 -11.89
C ALA A 300 7.86 -5.80 -10.84
N ARG A 301 6.57 -6.05 -10.62
CA ARG A 301 5.77 -5.37 -9.57
C ARG A 301 6.30 -5.73 -8.17
N ILE A 302 6.61 -7.00 -7.93
CA ILE A 302 7.16 -7.50 -6.66
C ILE A 302 8.53 -6.87 -6.38
N GLU A 303 9.42 -6.84 -7.36
CA GLU A 303 10.76 -6.25 -7.22
C GLU A 303 10.69 -4.75 -6.91
N GLN A 304 9.80 -4.01 -7.56
CA GLN A 304 9.60 -2.58 -7.25
C GLN A 304 9.00 -2.34 -5.86
N ILE A 305 8.11 -3.22 -5.40
CA ILE A 305 7.56 -3.19 -4.04
C ILE A 305 8.68 -3.47 -3.03
N ARG A 306 9.50 -4.51 -3.23
CA ARG A 306 10.69 -4.81 -2.40
C ARG A 306 11.65 -3.62 -2.36
N ALA A 307 11.92 -2.98 -3.50
CA ALA A 307 12.77 -1.80 -3.56
C ALA A 307 12.16 -0.62 -2.79
N LYS A 308 10.83 -0.46 -2.80
CA LYS A 308 10.13 0.56 -1.98
C LYS A 308 10.24 0.22 -0.49
N TYR A 309 10.09 -1.05 -0.10
CA TYR A 309 10.29 -1.52 1.28
C TYR A 309 11.68 -1.16 1.81
N GLN A 310 12.72 -1.51 1.05
CA GLN A 310 14.11 -1.22 1.43
C GLN A 310 14.36 0.27 1.60
N LYS A 311 13.82 1.12 0.70
CA LYS A 311 13.97 2.59 0.80
C LYS A 311 13.34 3.16 2.06
N ILE A 312 12.17 2.65 2.44
CA ILE A 312 11.45 3.08 3.65
C ILE A 312 12.18 2.56 4.90
N GLY A 313 13.12 1.63 4.80
CA GLY A 313 13.78 1.03 5.97
C GLY A 313 12.87 0.05 6.70
N TYR A 314 11.93 -0.53 5.97
CA TYR A 314 10.99 -1.51 6.48
C TYR A 314 11.70 -2.86 6.56
N ASN A 315 11.92 -3.37 7.77
CA ASN A 315 12.27 -4.76 7.99
C ASN A 315 10.96 -5.48 8.29
N PRO A 316 10.40 -6.30 7.38
CA PRO A 316 9.26 -7.13 7.72
C PRO A 316 9.72 -8.04 8.86
N SER A 317 9.29 -7.78 10.10
CA SER A 317 9.42 -8.80 11.13
C SER A 317 8.64 -10.03 10.66
N GLU A 318 9.16 -11.22 10.96
CA GLU A 318 8.47 -12.49 10.66
C GLU A 318 7.06 -12.53 11.29
N ASP A 319 6.82 -11.71 12.31
CA ASP A 319 5.55 -11.57 13.03
C ASP A 319 4.57 -10.50 12.49
N SER A 320 4.92 -9.73 11.45
CA SER A 320 3.99 -8.74 10.89
C SER A 320 2.83 -9.41 10.16
N PRO A 321 1.55 -9.06 10.37
CA PRO A 321 0.44 -9.68 9.66
C PRO A 321 0.57 -9.52 8.13
N PRO A 322 0.02 -10.47 7.33
CA PRO A 322 0.12 -10.44 5.88
C PRO A 322 -0.43 -9.14 5.28
N LEU A 323 0.32 -8.62 4.31
CA LEU A 323 -0.03 -7.43 3.53
C LEU A 323 -1.23 -7.74 2.65
N THR A 324 -2.42 -7.56 3.21
CA THR A 324 -3.68 -7.52 2.48
C THR A 324 -3.92 -6.08 2.04
N GLY A 325 -3.14 -5.64 1.05
CA GLY A 325 -3.52 -4.43 0.33
C GLY A 325 -4.77 -4.73 -0.49
N PRO A 326 -5.83 -3.91 -0.45
CA PRO A 326 -6.87 -4.01 -1.46
C PRO A 326 -6.18 -3.79 -2.81
N LEU A 327 -6.19 -4.83 -3.67
CA LEU A 327 -6.14 -4.60 -5.10
C LEU A 327 -7.23 -3.56 -5.36
N SER A 328 -6.80 -2.38 -5.82
CA SER A 328 -7.63 -1.19 -6.04
C SER A 328 -9.06 -1.60 -6.39
N ARG A 329 -10.01 -1.34 -5.48
CA ARG A 329 -11.44 -1.54 -5.77
C ARG A 329 -11.91 -0.57 -6.83
#